data_AF-A0A947RDS7-F1
#
_entry.id   AF-A0A947RDS7-F1
#
_cell.length_a   1.000
_cell.length_b   1.000
_cell.length_c   1.000
_cell.angle_alpha   90.00
_cell.angle_beta   90.00
_cell.angle_gamma   90.00
#
_symmetry.space_group_name_H-M   'P 1'
#
loop_
_entity.id
_entity.type
_entity.pdbx_description
1 polymer ?
#
loop_
_entity_poly.entity_id
_entity_poly.type
_entity_poly.pdbx_seq_one_letter_code
_entity_poly.pdbx_strand_id
1 'polypeptide(L)'
;MSGIKNFFATRWGIILAGAIIGVLAAILQKLGNPGNMGICVACFNRDISGGLGLHRAAVVQYVRPETIGLVLGATIAAIVAGEFRSRGGSSPVIRFILGAFAMIGALVFLGCPWRTILRLSGGDLNAIAGLAGLVVGIWIATLFFKNGFSLGKSSGMTPLSGWIFPVVMLGILIAVFIYPAPSEVADETANSVQIGQGLWYSIKGPGSMHAPLFISLIAGLLIGWLAQRSRFCT
;
A
#
# COMPACT_ATOMS: atom_id res chain seq x y z
N MET A 1 -12.24 15.56 26.52
CA MET A 1 -11.61 14.28 26.90
C MET A 1 -10.11 14.47 26.87
N SER A 2 -9.52 14.59 28.07
CA SER A 2 -8.09 14.83 28.29
C SER A 2 -7.26 13.68 27.71
N GLY A 3 -6.13 14.02 27.10
CA GLY A 3 -5.41 13.19 26.15
C GLY A 3 -4.87 11.89 26.73
N ILE A 4 -5.31 10.77 26.15
CA ILE A 4 -4.49 9.56 26.11
C ILE A 4 -3.21 9.95 25.37
N LYS A 5 -2.11 10.15 26.09
CA LYS A 5 -0.78 10.35 25.49
C LYS A 5 -0.57 9.20 24.53
N ASN A 6 -0.48 9.50 23.23
CA ASN A 6 -0.36 8.48 22.20
C ASN A 6 1.04 7.86 22.32
N PHE A 7 1.14 6.75 23.04
CA PHE A 7 2.41 6.05 23.30
C PHE A 7 3.17 5.74 22.01
N PHE A 8 2.45 5.38 20.95
CA PHE A 8 3.02 5.10 19.63
C PHE A 8 3.64 6.31 18.93
N ALA A 9 3.32 7.54 19.35
CA ALA A 9 3.95 8.76 18.85
C ALA A 9 5.23 9.15 19.61
N THR A 10 5.61 8.40 20.65
CA THR A 10 6.89 8.59 21.35
C THR A 10 8.04 7.95 20.57
N ARG A 11 9.29 8.35 20.84
CA ARG A 11 10.49 7.76 20.19
C ARG A 11 10.50 6.23 20.29
N TRP A 12 10.24 5.71 21.49
CA TRP A 12 10.14 4.26 21.75
C TRP A 12 8.95 3.63 21.03
N GLY A 13 7.81 4.31 20.96
CA GLY A 13 6.63 3.86 20.21
C GLY A 13 6.88 3.74 18.70
N ILE A 14 7.61 4.68 18.10
CA ILE A 14 7.98 4.66 16.68
C ILE A 14 8.97 3.52 16.40
N ILE A 15 9.98 3.33 17.25
CA ILE A 15 10.95 2.23 17.13
C ILE A 15 10.23 0.88 17.21
N LEU A 16 9.34 0.71 18.19
CA LEU A 16 8.55 -0.51 18.36
C LEU A 16 7.64 -0.76 17.15
N ALA A 17 6.95 0.27 16.66
CA ALA A 17 6.11 0.17 15.48
C ALA A 17 6.93 -0.27 14.26
N GLY A 18 8.07 0.38 14.01
CA GLY A 18 8.98 -0.01 12.92
C GLY A 18 9.49 -1.44 13.04
N ALA A 19 9.84 -1.90 14.24
CA ALA A 19 10.28 -3.26 14.49
C ALA A 19 9.17 -4.28 14.20
N ILE A 20 7.95 -4.05 14.71
CA ILE A 20 6.80 -4.93 14.46
C ILE A 20 6.50 -4.99 12.96
N ILE A 21 6.47 -3.83 12.31
CA ILE A 21 6.21 -3.70 10.88
C ILE A 21 7.27 -4.46 10.05
N GLY A 22 8.55 -4.34 10.41
CA GLY A 22 9.65 -5.07 9.76
C GLY A 22 9.55 -6.59 9.94
N VAL A 23 9.23 -7.05 11.16
CA VAL A 23 9.02 -8.48 11.45
C VAL A 23 7.83 -9.03 10.66
N LEU A 24 6.70 -8.31 10.63
CA LEU A 24 5.52 -8.70 9.86
C LEU A 24 5.84 -8.78 8.35
N ALA A 25 6.60 -7.83 7.81
CA ALA A 25 7.01 -7.84 6.41
C ALA A 25 7.86 -9.09 6.07
N ALA A 26 8.80 -9.46 6.95
CA ALA A 26 9.63 -10.66 6.77
C ALA A 26 8.81 -11.95 6.91
N ILE A 27 7.86 -12.01 7.84
CA ILE A 27 6.94 -13.14 8.00
C ILE A 27 6.06 -13.31 6.75
N LEU A 28 5.49 -12.22 6.24
CA LEU A 28 4.67 -12.25 5.02
C LEU A 28 5.48 -12.76 3.81
N GLN A 29 6.74 -12.34 3.68
CA GLN A 29 7.64 -12.87 2.66
C GLN A 29 7.87 -14.37 2.83
N LYS A 30 8.13 -14.84 4.04
CA LYS A 30 8.30 -16.27 4.33
C LYS A 30 7.05 -17.09 4.00
N LEU A 31 5.86 -16.50 4.18
CA LEU A 31 4.57 -17.16 3.98
C LEU A 31 4.07 -17.13 2.53
N GLY A 32 4.80 -16.54 1.59
CA GLY A 32 4.48 -16.62 0.16
C GLY A 32 4.49 -15.30 -0.59
N ASN A 33 4.63 -14.15 0.08
CA ASN A 33 4.81 -12.88 -0.64
C ASN A 33 6.16 -12.85 -1.38
N PRO A 34 6.28 -12.09 -2.49
CA PRO A 34 7.49 -12.07 -3.30
C PRO A 34 8.71 -11.71 -2.45
N GLY A 35 9.84 -12.39 -2.68
CA GLY A 35 11.09 -12.18 -1.93
C GLY A 35 11.61 -10.73 -1.93
N ASN A 36 11.22 -9.95 -2.94
CA ASN A 36 11.58 -8.54 -3.11
C ASN A 36 10.43 -7.57 -2.77
N MET A 37 9.34 -8.08 -2.20
CA MET A 37 8.11 -7.35 -1.86
C MET A 37 7.48 -7.96 -0.59
N GLY A 38 8.09 -7.76 0.59
CA GLY A 38 7.45 -8.16 1.86
C GLY A 38 6.10 -7.48 2.06
N ILE A 39 6.10 -6.15 2.03
CA ILE A 39 4.90 -5.30 1.90
C ILE A 39 5.29 -4.00 1.17
N CYS A 40 4.64 -3.70 0.05
CA CYS A 40 4.85 -2.44 -0.68
C CYS A 40 3.55 -1.98 -1.31
N VAL A 41 3.01 -0.87 -0.79
CA VAL A 41 1.73 -0.30 -1.23
C VAL A 41 1.74 0.04 -2.73
N ALA A 42 2.86 0.53 -3.28
CA ALA A 42 2.95 0.83 -4.71
C ALA A 42 2.83 -0.42 -5.59
N CYS A 43 3.60 -1.48 -5.30
CA CYS A 43 3.53 -2.73 -6.06
C CYS A 43 2.17 -3.40 -5.88
N PHE A 44 1.60 -3.32 -4.68
CA PHE A 44 0.31 -3.94 -4.38
C PHE A 44 -0.85 -3.20 -5.04
N ASN A 45 -0.79 -1.87 -5.13
CA ASN A 45 -1.78 -1.09 -5.89
C ASN A 45 -1.72 -1.40 -7.39
N ARG A 46 -0.52 -1.63 -7.95
CA ARG A 46 -0.39 -2.15 -9.31
C ARG A 46 -1.05 -3.52 -9.43
N ASP A 47 -0.74 -4.44 -8.52
CA ASP A 47 -1.29 -5.80 -8.58
C ASP A 47 -2.82 -5.81 -8.45
N ILE A 48 -3.39 -4.97 -7.57
CA ILE A 48 -4.84 -4.76 -7.43
C ILE A 48 -5.42 -4.16 -8.71
N SER A 49 -4.75 -3.18 -9.32
CA SER A 49 -5.20 -2.60 -10.60
C SER A 49 -5.24 -3.66 -11.71
N GLY A 50 -4.25 -4.56 -11.74
CA GLY A 50 -4.21 -5.70 -12.65
C GLY A 50 -5.30 -6.72 -12.33
N GLY A 51 -5.55 -6.99 -11.06
CA GLY A 51 -6.59 -7.89 -10.57
C GLY A 51 -8.01 -7.40 -10.87
N LEU A 52 -8.23 -6.08 -10.84
CA LEU A 52 -9.48 -5.45 -11.26
C LEU A 52 -9.59 -5.29 -12.80
N GLY A 53 -8.54 -5.65 -13.54
CA GLY A 53 -8.52 -5.55 -15.00
C GLY A 53 -8.33 -4.13 -15.56
N LEU A 54 -7.87 -3.18 -14.75
CA LEU A 54 -7.55 -1.81 -15.20
C LEU A 54 -6.32 -1.76 -16.11
N HIS A 55 -5.48 -2.80 -16.08
CA HIS A 55 -4.46 -3.07 -17.09
C HIS A 55 -4.34 -4.60 -17.34
N ARG A 56 -3.70 -4.97 -18.45
CA ARG A 56 -3.63 -6.36 -18.95
C ARG A 56 -2.24 -7.00 -18.82
N ALA A 57 -1.47 -6.57 -17.82
CA ALA A 57 -0.15 -7.15 -17.58
C ALA A 57 -0.29 -8.47 -16.79
N ALA A 58 -0.26 -9.60 -17.50
CA ALA A 58 -0.59 -10.92 -16.95
C ALA A 58 0.23 -11.35 -15.71
N VAL A 59 1.45 -10.85 -15.56
CA VAL A 59 2.36 -11.22 -14.45
C VAL A 59 2.07 -10.55 -13.11
N VAL A 60 1.15 -9.58 -13.09
CA VAL A 60 0.90 -8.67 -11.95
C VAL A 60 -0.60 -8.44 -11.76
N GLN A 61 -1.37 -9.52 -11.72
CA GLN A 61 -2.82 -9.49 -11.51
C GLN A 61 -3.16 -10.29 -10.27
N TYR A 62 -3.40 -9.59 -9.15
CA TYR A 62 -3.83 -10.20 -7.91
C TYR A 62 -4.32 -9.11 -6.96
N VAL A 63 -5.51 -9.29 -6.42
CA VAL A 63 -6.04 -8.37 -5.41
C VAL A 63 -5.42 -8.69 -4.06
N ARG A 64 -4.41 -7.90 -3.67
CA ARG A 64 -3.65 -8.08 -2.42
C ARG A 64 -4.44 -7.65 -1.18
N PRO A 65 -4.87 -8.58 -0.30
CA PRO A 65 -5.65 -8.27 0.89
C PRO A 65 -4.90 -7.42 1.91
N GLU A 66 -3.57 -7.41 1.88
CA GLU A 66 -2.71 -6.61 2.79
C GLU A 66 -3.01 -5.12 2.68
N THR A 67 -3.17 -4.60 1.45
CA THR A 67 -3.46 -3.18 1.22
C THR A 67 -4.85 -2.82 1.74
N ILE A 68 -5.82 -3.70 1.53
CA ILE A 68 -7.18 -3.51 2.03
C ILE A 68 -7.17 -3.51 3.57
N GLY A 69 -6.48 -4.47 4.17
CA GLY A 69 -6.27 -4.54 5.62
C GLY A 69 -5.59 -3.28 6.15
N LEU A 70 -4.57 -2.76 5.46
CA LEU A 70 -3.88 -1.53 5.86
C LEU A 70 -4.84 -0.32 5.89
N VAL A 71 -5.66 -0.17 4.85
CA VAL A 71 -6.65 0.93 4.78
C VAL A 71 -7.71 0.78 5.89
N LEU A 72 -8.27 -0.41 6.06
CA LEU A 72 -9.28 -0.66 7.10
C LEU A 72 -8.70 -0.50 8.50
N GLY A 73 -7.49 -1.01 8.75
CA GLY A 73 -6.81 -0.91 10.04
C GLY A 73 -6.50 0.53 10.42
N ALA A 74 -6.03 1.33 9.47
CA ALA A 74 -5.81 2.76 9.67
C ALA A 74 -7.14 3.51 9.93
N THR A 75 -8.21 3.14 9.22
CA THR A 75 -9.53 3.74 9.40
C THR A 75 -10.13 3.43 10.77
N ILE A 76 -10.08 2.17 11.20
CA ILE A 76 -10.54 1.74 12.53
C ILE A 76 -9.75 2.47 13.62
N ALA A 77 -8.42 2.51 13.51
CA ALA A 77 -7.58 3.22 14.46
C ALA A 77 -7.91 4.72 14.53
N ALA A 78 -8.23 5.35 13.40
CA ALA A 78 -8.64 6.76 13.36
C ALA A 78 -9.99 7.01 14.03
N ILE A 79 -10.96 6.10 13.86
CA ILE A 79 -12.29 6.18 14.49
C ILE A 79 -12.18 5.96 16.00
N VAL A 80 -11.48 4.91 16.43
CA VAL A 80 -11.25 4.61 17.85
C VAL A 80 -10.53 5.76 18.56
N ALA A 81 -9.59 6.42 17.88
CA ALA A 81 -8.89 7.58 18.42
C ALA A 81 -9.72 8.89 18.38
N GLY A 82 -10.88 8.90 17.72
CA GLY A 82 -11.67 10.13 17.50
C GLY A 82 -10.99 11.14 16.57
N GLU A 83 -10.04 10.70 15.75
CA GLU A 83 -9.22 11.54 14.87
C GLU A 83 -9.65 11.48 13.40
N PHE A 84 -10.66 10.69 13.08
CA PHE A 84 -11.18 10.58 11.72
C PHE A 84 -11.77 11.92 11.26
N ARG A 85 -11.12 12.54 10.26
CA ARG A 85 -11.54 13.82 9.68
C ARG A 85 -11.44 13.75 8.16
N SER A 86 -12.56 13.93 7.47
CA SER A 86 -12.53 14.04 6.01
C SER A 86 -11.95 15.39 5.59
N ARG A 87 -10.87 15.35 4.80
CA ARG A 87 -10.19 16.54 4.27
C ARG A 87 -9.97 16.40 2.77
N GLY A 88 -10.31 17.47 2.04
CA GLY A 88 -10.11 17.59 0.60
C GLY A 88 -8.97 18.53 0.25
N GLY A 89 -8.42 18.37 -0.95
CA GLY A 89 -7.46 19.30 -1.55
C GLY A 89 -8.12 20.33 -2.45
N SER A 90 -7.56 21.54 -2.48
CA SER A 90 -8.00 22.62 -3.39
C SER A 90 -7.50 22.47 -4.83
N SER A 91 -6.56 21.55 -5.11
CA SER A 91 -5.97 21.31 -6.44
C SER A 91 -5.98 19.83 -6.86
N PRO A 92 -7.17 19.24 -7.17
CA PRO A 92 -7.28 17.81 -7.48
C PRO A 92 -6.44 17.35 -8.67
N VAL A 93 -6.42 18.12 -9.76
CA VAL A 93 -5.70 17.76 -11.00
C VAL A 93 -4.19 17.70 -10.78
N ILE A 94 -3.61 18.72 -10.13
CA ILE A 94 -2.17 18.74 -9.83
C ILE A 94 -1.79 17.57 -8.93
N ARG A 95 -2.58 17.30 -7.88
CA ARG A 95 -2.33 16.16 -6.98
C ARG A 95 -2.44 14.83 -7.70
N PHE A 96 -3.39 14.68 -8.62
CA PHE A 96 -3.53 13.49 -9.44
C PHE A 96 -2.32 13.27 -10.35
N ILE A 97 -1.88 14.30 -11.07
CA ILE A 97 -0.70 14.22 -11.95
C ILE A 97 0.57 13.92 -11.15
N LEU A 98 0.77 14.57 -9.99
CA LEU A 98 1.89 14.27 -9.10
C LEU A 98 1.85 12.83 -8.59
N GLY A 99 0.67 12.31 -8.25
CA GLY A 99 0.47 10.91 -7.87
C GLY A 99 0.80 9.94 -9.01
N ALA A 100 0.42 10.27 -10.24
CA ALA A 100 0.73 9.46 -11.42
C ALA A 100 2.25 9.38 -11.65
N PHE A 101 2.97 10.51 -11.62
CA PHE A 101 4.42 10.52 -11.73
C PHE A 101 5.12 9.81 -10.57
N ALA A 102 4.61 9.95 -9.34
CA ALA A 102 5.11 9.23 -8.18
C ALA A 102 4.96 7.71 -8.36
N MET A 103 3.82 7.25 -8.88
CA MET A 103 3.58 5.83 -9.16
C MET A 103 4.49 5.30 -10.27
N ILE A 104 4.62 6.04 -11.37
CA ILE A 104 5.54 5.69 -12.48
C ILE A 104 6.97 5.57 -11.95
N GLY A 105 7.45 6.58 -11.20
CA GLY A 105 8.78 6.57 -10.60
C GLY A 105 8.97 5.40 -9.63
N ALA A 106 8.01 5.14 -8.74
CA ALA A 106 8.09 4.03 -7.79
C ALA A 106 8.14 2.65 -8.48
N LEU A 107 7.46 2.49 -9.62
CA LEU A 107 7.46 1.25 -10.40
C LEU A 107 8.73 1.08 -11.24
N VAL A 108 9.20 2.14 -11.92
CA VAL A 108 10.40 2.11 -12.79
C VAL A 108 11.67 1.88 -11.98
N PHE A 109 11.83 2.58 -10.86
CA PHE A 109 13.01 2.44 -10.01
C PHE A 109 12.85 1.35 -8.94
N LEU A 110 11.70 0.67 -8.91
CA LEU A 110 11.33 -0.32 -7.88
C LEU A 110 11.54 0.24 -6.45
N GLY A 111 11.26 1.54 -6.30
CA GLY A 111 11.84 2.41 -5.27
C GLY A 111 10.87 2.93 -4.20
N CYS A 112 9.74 2.26 -3.96
CA CYS A 112 8.84 2.66 -2.86
C CYS A 112 9.64 2.62 -1.54
N PRO A 113 9.52 3.61 -0.62
CA PRO A 113 10.41 3.73 0.53
C PRO A 113 10.57 2.42 1.31
N TRP A 114 9.46 1.71 1.46
CA TRP A 114 9.44 0.40 2.10
C TRP A 114 10.17 -0.69 1.31
N ARG A 115 9.88 -0.83 0.02
CA ARG A 115 10.49 -1.85 -0.83
C ARG A 115 11.98 -1.63 -0.98
N THR A 116 12.44 -0.39 -1.09
CA THR A 116 13.86 -0.06 -1.15
C THR A 116 14.58 -0.52 0.10
N ILE A 117 14.03 -0.22 1.29
CA ILE A 117 14.62 -0.64 2.56
C ILE A 117 14.60 -2.17 2.71
N LEU A 118 13.49 -2.84 2.39
CA LEU A 118 13.41 -4.30 2.47
C LEU A 118 14.37 -5.01 1.50
N ARG A 119 14.53 -4.48 0.28
CA ARG A 119 15.49 -5.00 -0.71
C ARG A 119 16.94 -4.82 -0.24
N LEU A 120 17.25 -3.66 0.31
CA LEU A 120 18.57 -3.39 0.88
C LEU A 120 18.87 -4.34 2.06
N SER A 121 17.90 -4.56 2.94
CA SER A 121 18.00 -5.54 4.04
C SER A 121 18.14 -6.98 3.55
N GLY A 122 17.59 -7.29 2.36
CA GLY A 122 17.75 -8.58 1.69
C GLY A 122 19.07 -8.75 0.91
N GLY A 123 19.96 -7.74 0.93
CA GLY A 123 21.26 -7.78 0.27
C GLY A 123 21.27 -7.35 -1.20
N ASP A 124 20.17 -6.81 -1.73
CA ASP A 124 20.10 -6.30 -3.11
C ASP A 124 20.74 -4.91 -3.21
N LEU A 125 21.99 -4.85 -3.67
CA LEU A 125 22.74 -3.61 -3.84
C LEU A 125 22.12 -2.65 -4.86
N ASN A 126 21.26 -3.12 -5.77
CA ASN A 126 20.53 -2.23 -6.69
C ASN A 126 19.56 -1.31 -5.94
N ALA A 127 19.17 -1.65 -4.70
CA ALA A 127 18.37 -0.78 -3.85
C ALA A 127 19.09 0.54 -3.51
N ILE A 128 20.42 0.60 -3.57
CA ILE A 128 21.19 1.83 -3.31
C ILE A 128 20.88 2.88 -4.38
N ALA A 129 20.79 2.50 -5.65
CA ALA A 129 20.42 3.42 -6.72
C ALA A 129 18.99 3.95 -6.53
N GLY A 130 18.05 3.08 -6.12
CA GLY A 130 16.68 3.49 -5.77
C GLY A 130 16.63 4.45 -4.59
N LEU A 131 17.43 4.21 -3.55
CA LEU A 131 17.53 5.08 -2.38
C LEU A 131 18.14 6.44 -2.74
N ALA A 132 19.22 6.45 -3.53
CA ALA A 132 19.83 7.69 -4.03
C ALA A 132 18.82 8.50 -4.86
N GLY A 133 18.07 7.85 -5.75
CA GLY A 133 17.00 8.49 -6.52
C GLY A 133 15.91 9.09 -5.63
N LEU A 134 15.49 8.39 -4.57
CA LEU A 134 14.52 8.89 -3.59
C LEU A 134 15.06 10.13 -2.84
N VAL A 135 16.32 10.09 -2.40
CA VAL A 135 16.97 11.20 -1.69
C VAL A 135 17.09 12.43 -2.60
N VAL A 136 17.56 12.26 -3.83
CA VAL A 136 17.69 13.35 -4.81
C VAL A 136 16.32 13.91 -5.18
N GLY A 137 15.31 13.05 -5.39
CA GLY A 137 13.94 13.46 -5.67
C GLY A 137 13.32 14.29 -4.54
N ILE A 138 13.48 13.86 -3.28
CA ILE A 138 13.04 14.62 -2.11
C ILE A 138 13.78 15.96 -2.04
N TRP A 139 15.09 15.97 -2.26
CA TRP A 139 15.89 17.19 -2.25
C TRP A 139 15.39 18.21 -3.30
N ILE A 140 15.19 17.78 -4.55
CA ILE A 140 14.61 18.63 -5.61
C ILE A 140 13.21 19.11 -5.19
N ALA A 141 12.35 18.23 -4.69
CA ALA A 141 11.02 18.62 -4.22
C ALA A 141 11.08 19.68 -3.12
N THR A 142 12.01 19.56 -2.16
CA THR A 142 12.18 20.58 -1.10
C THR A 142 12.63 21.94 -1.65
N LEU A 143 13.41 21.98 -2.74
CA LEU A 143 13.77 23.25 -3.40
C LEU A 143 12.55 23.91 -4.03
N PHE A 144 11.70 23.14 -4.71
CA PHE A 144 10.44 23.64 -5.27
C PHE A 144 9.51 24.20 -4.17
N PHE A 145 9.39 23.50 -3.03
CA PHE A 145 8.60 24.00 -1.90
C PHE A 145 9.19 25.29 -1.30
N LYS A 146 10.52 25.42 -1.24
CA LYS A 146 11.18 26.66 -0.79
C LYS A 146 10.96 27.83 -1.76
N ASN A 147 10.80 27.56 -3.05
CA ASN A 147 10.55 28.56 -4.09
C ASN A 147 9.08 28.99 -4.22
N GLY A 148 8.22 28.64 -3.26
CA GLY A 148 6.83 29.12 -3.18
C GLY A 148 5.78 28.20 -3.81
N PHE A 149 6.14 26.98 -4.23
CA PHE A 149 5.15 26.00 -4.69
C PHE A 149 4.24 25.56 -3.53
N SER A 150 2.92 25.69 -3.69
CA SER A 150 1.93 25.28 -2.69
C SER A 150 0.74 24.57 -3.35
N LEU A 151 0.30 23.46 -2.75
CA LEU A 151 -0.83 22.65 -3.22
C LEU A 151 -2.19 23.16 -2.72
N GLY A 152 -2.24 24.40 -2.23
CA GLY A 152 -3.42 25.05 -1.67
C GLY A 152 -3.90 24.46 -0.35
N LYS A 153 -4.84 25.14 0.33
CA LYS A 153 -5.35 24.75 1.65
C LYS A 153 -6.14 23.43 1.57
N SER A 154 -6.05 22.60 2.61
CA SER A 154 -6.98 21.49 2.80
C SER A 154 -8.24 21.97 3.52
N SER A 155 -9.40 21.80 2.90
CA SER A 155 -10.71 22.12 3.49
C SER A 155 -11.35 20.87 4.09
N GLY A 156 -12.17 21.06 5.13
CA GLY A 156 -13.06 20.00 5.61
C GLY A 156 -14.08 19.65 4.53
N MET A 157 -14.29 18.36 4.28
CA MET A 157 -15.32 17.87 3.37
C MET A 157 -16.41 17.14 4.17
N THR A 158 -17.51 16.82 3.50
CA THR A 158 -18.59 16.01 4.09
C THR A 158 -18.03 14.68 4.61
N PRO A 159 -18.56 14.15 5.72
CA PRO A 159 -18.07 12.88 6.27
C PRO A 159 -18.16 11.74 5.24
N LEU A 160 -19.15 11.78 4.35
CA LEU A 160 -19.33 10.80 3.26
C LEU A 160 -18.09 10.65 2.39
N SER A 161 -17.44 11.76 2.02
CA SER A 161 -16.23 11.74 1.18
C SER A 161 -15.06 10.99 1.82
N GLY A 162 -14.98 10.96 3.16
CA GLY A 162 -13.96 10.21 3.89
C GLY A 162 -14.23 8.71 3.93
N TRP A 163 -15.51 8.30 3.83
CA TRP A 163 -15.93 6.90 3.89
C TRP A 163 -15.86 6.18 2.54
N ILE A 164 -15.84 6.92 1.42
CA ILE A 164 -15.79 6.33 0.07
C ILE A 164 -14.63 5.34 -0.05
N PHE A 165 -13.42 5.72 0.37
CA PHE A 165 -12.24 4.89 0.16
C PHE A 165 -12.25 3.59 1.00
N PRO A 166 -12.53 3.63 2.32
CA PRO A 166 -12.72 2.40 3.11
C PRO A 166 -13.84 1.50 2.58
N VAL A 167 -14.97 2.08 2.14
CA VAL A 167 -16.10 1.32 1.61
C VAL A 167 -15.75 0.64 0.28
N VAL A 168 -15.05 1.32 -0.63
CA VAL A 168 -14.58 0.73 -1.88
C VAL A 168 -13.62 -0.43 -1.60
N MET A 169 -12.68 -0.25 -0.66
CA MET A 169 -11.75 -1.32 -0.28
C MET A 169 -12.46 -2.53 0.33
N LEU A 170 -13.49 -2.30 1.15
CA LEU A 170 -14.34 -3.37 1.68
C LEU A 170 -15.13 -4.08 0.56
N GLY A 171 -15.66 -3.33 -0.42
CA GLY A 171 -16.34 -3.90 -1.58
C GLY A 171 -15.43 -4.79 -2.43
N ILE A 172 -14.18 -4.37 -2.64
CA ILE A 172 -13.16 -5.18 -3.31
C ILE A 172 -12.85 -6.44 -2.49
N LEU A 173 -12.76 -6.35 -1.16
CA LEU A 173 -12.55 -7.52 -0.31
C LEU A 173 -13.69 -8.54 -0.42
N ILE A 174 -14.93 -8.07 -0.41
CA ILE A 174 -16.11 -8.91 -0.61
C ILE A 174 -16.04 -9.60 -1.98
N ALA A 175 -15.64 -8.88 -3.03
CA ALA A 175 -15.47 -9.45 -4.36
C ALA A 175 -14.41 -10.57 -4.38
N VAL A 176 -13.31 -10.44 -3.62
CA VAL A 176 -12.30 -11.51 -3.49
C VAL A 176 -12.87 -12.75 -2.81
N PHE A 177 -13.75 -12.61 -1.81
CA PHE A 177 -14.40 -13.75 -1.17
C PHE A 177 -15.44 -14.43 -2.07
N ILE A 178 -16.14 -13.67 -2.92
CA ILE A 178 -17.12 -14.21 -3.88
C ILE A 178 -16.42 -14.92 -5.04
N TYR A 179 -15.30 -14.37 -5.52
CA TYR A 179 -14.51 -14.90 -6.64
C TYR A 179 -13.10 -15.27 -6.16
N PRO A 180 -12.93 -16.35 -5.38
CA PRO A 180 -11.63 -16.75 -4.84
C PRO A 180 -10.67 -17.18 -5.95
N ALA A 181 -9.36 -17.04 -5.70
CA ALA A 181 -8.32 -17.53 -6.60
C ALA A 181 -8.52 -19.03 -6.89
N PRO A 182 -8.28 -19.50 -8.13
CA PRO A 182 -8.54 -20.88 -8.49
C PRO A 182 -7.50 -21.77 -7.81
N SER A 183 -7.94 -22.85 -7.16
CA SER A 183 -7.05 -23.84 -6.53
C SER A 183 -6.40 -24.78 -7.56
N GLU A 184 -6.96 -24.86 -8.77
CA GLU A 184 -6.46 -25.68 -9.88
C GLU A 184 -6.25 -24.80 -11.12
N VAL A 185 -5.02 -24.80 -11.63
CA VAL A 185 -4.66 -24.10 -12.87
C VAL A 185 -5.08 -25.00 -14.02
N ALA A 186 -6.23 -24.71 -14.65
CA ALA A 186 -6.77 -25.52 -15.74
C ALA A 186 -5.90 -25.51 -17.02
N ASP A 187 -4.97 -24.57 -17.15
CA ASP A 187 -4.07 -24.44 -18.31
C ASP A 187 -2.73 -23.80 -17.90
N GLU A 188 -1.65 -24.59 -17.84
CA GLU A 188 -0.29 -24.14 -17.49
C GLU A 188 0.34 -23.20 -18.55
N THR A 189 -0.32 -23.07 -19.70
CA THR A 189 0.10 -22.25 -20.85
C THR A 189 -0.40 -20.81 -20.76
N ALA A 190 -1.47 -20.55 -20.01
CA ALA A 190 -1.99 -19.21 -19.78
C ALA A 190 -1.14 -18.46 -18.73
N ASN A 191 -0.84 -17.18 -18.97
CA ASN A 191 -0.12 -16.34 -17.99
C ASN A 191 -1.05 -15.70 -16.95
N SER A 192 -2.37 -15.71 -17.20
CA SER A 192 -3.41 -15.13 -16.35
C SER A 192 -4.75 -15.82 -16.57
N VAL A 193 -5.53 -15.99 -15.50
CA VAL A 193 -6.90 -16.52 -15.53
C VAL A 193 -7.87 -15.43 -15.10
N GLN A 194 -8.93 -15.23 -15.87
CA GLN A 194 -10.08 -14.43 -15.45
C GLN A 194 -11.11 -15.35 -14.77
N ILE A 195 -11.51 -15.04 -13.54
CA ILE A 195 -12.57 -15.78 -12.83
C ILE A 195 -13.86 -14.96 -12.87
N GLY A 196 -14.88 -15.54 -13.50
CA GLY A 196 -16.16 -14.86 -13.74
C GLY A 196 -16.00 -13.57 -14.55
N GLN A 197 -16.89 -12.61 -14.33
CA GLN A 197 -16.82 -11.29 -14.99
C GLN A 197 -15.96 -10.26 -14.24
N GLY A 198 -15.31 -10.63 -13.13
CA GLY A 198 -14.85 -9.64 -12.13
C GLY A 198 -13.34 -9.52 -11.90
N LEU A 199 -12.62 -10.64 -11.68
CA LEU A 199 -11.24 -10.60 -11.18
C LEU A 199 -10.26 -11.40 -12.05
N TRP A 200 -9.05 -10.86 -12.15
CA TRP A 200 -7.93 -11.43 -12.89
C TRP A 200 -6.88 -11.94 -11.90
N TYR A 201 -6.41 -13.16 -12.13
CA TYR A 201 -5.41 -13.82 -11.32
C TYR A 201 -4.21 -14.22 -12.18
N SER A 202 -3.02 -13.91 -11.70
CA SER A 202 -1.76 -14.25 -12.37
C SER A 202 -1.38 -15.70 -12.06
N ILE A 203 -0.96 -16.47 -13.06
CA ILE A 203 -0.44 -17.84 -12.88
C ILE A 203 1.08 -17.81 -12.64
N LYS A 204 1.78 -16.90 -13.33
CA LYS A 204 3.24 -16.76 -13.28
C LYS A 204 3.66 -15.34 -12.94
N GLY A 205 4.68 -15.20 -12.10
CA GLY A 205 5.27 -13.91 -11.74
C GLY A 205 4.87 -13.43 -10.35
N PRO A 206 5.15 -12.16 -10.00
CA PRO A 206 4.92 -11.65 -8.64
C PRO A 206 3.44 -11.59 -8.24
N GLY A 207 2.50 -11.62 -9.19
CA GLY A 207 1.07 -11.72 -8.90
C GLY A 207 0.64 -13.08 -8.35
N SER A 208 1.33 -14.18 -8.69
CA SER A 208 1.00 -15.52 -8.20
C SER A 208 1.64 -15.85 -6.84
N MET A 209 2.64 -15.07 -6.43
CA MET A 209 3.27 -15.17 -5.10
C MET A 209 2.49 -14.33 -4.09
N HIS A 210 1.67 -15.00 -3.28
CA HIS A 210 0.90 -14.37 -2.22
C HIS A 210 0.86 -15.22 -0.95
N ALA A 211 0.85 -14.53 0.20
CA ALA A 211 0.62 -15.18 1.49
C ALA A 211 -0.86 -15.57 1.67
N PRO A 212 -1.19 -16.44 2.65
CA PRO A 212 -2.57 -16.83 2.91
C PRO A 212 -3.46 -15.63 3.23
N LEU A 213 -4.64 -15.57 2.61
CA LEU A 213 -5.55 -14.42 2.61
C LEU A 213 -5.81 -13.85 4.01
N PHE A 214 -6.12 -14.71 4.99
CA PHE A 214 -6.40 -14.28 6.37
C PHE A 214 -5.17 -13.69 7.06
N ILE A 215 -3.98 -14.27 6.84
CA ILE A 215 -2.75 -13.78 7.46
C ILE A 215 -2.38 -12.42 6.85
N SER A 216 -2.48 -12.29 5.52
CA SER A 216 -2.30 -11.02 4.81
C SER A 216 -3.24 -9.94 5.31
N LEU A 217 -4.52 -10.26 5.51
CA LEU A 217 -5.51 -9.31 6.01
C LEU A 217 -5.23 -8.88 7.46
N ILE A 218 -4.92 -9.82 8.36
CA ILE A 218 -4.58 -9.54 9.76
C ILE A 218 -3.31 -8.70 9.84
N ALA A 219 -2.26 -9.08 9.11
CA ALA A 219 -1.01 -8.32 9.06
C ALA A 219 -1.25 -6.90 8.52
N GLY A 220 -2.04 -6.76 7.45
CA GLY A 220 -2.46 -5.46 6.92
C GLY A 220 -3.19 -4.61 7.97
N LEU A 221 -4.18 -5.18 8.68
CA LEU A 221 -4.93 -4.50 9.74
C LEU A 221 -4.01 -3.99 10.85
N LEU A 222 -3.09 -4.84 11.33
CA LEU A 222 -2.13 -4.48 12.37
C LEU A 222 -1.19 -3.35 11.91
N ILE A 223 -0.66 -3.47 10.69
CA ILE A 223 0.23 -2.45 10.10
C ILE A 223 -0.51 -1.13 9.94
N GLY A 224 -1.74 -1.15 9.40
CA GLY A 224 -2.56 0.05 9.23
C GLY A 224 -2.87 0.73 10.57
N TRP A 225 -3.21 -0.06 11.59
CA TRP A 225 -3.45 0.46 12.94
C TRP A 225 -2.21 1.14 13.52
N LEU A 226 -1.05 0.46 13.45
CA LEU A 226 0.22 0.98 13.95
C LEU A 226 0.65 2.23 13.20
N ALA A 227 0.55 2.23 11.86
CA ALA A 227 0.91 3.36 11.02
C ALA A 227 0.08 4.60 11.38
N GLN A 228 -1.24 4.44 11.55
CA GLN A 228 -2.11 5.54 11.94
C GLN A 228 -1.77 6.09 13.34
N ARG A 229 -1.54 5.21 14.32
CA ARG A 229 -1.24 5.62 15.71
C ARG A 229 0.13 6.23 15.87
N SER A 230 1.13 5.77 15.12
CA SER A 230 2.49 6.30 15.15
C SER A 230 2.69 7.53 14.26
N ARG A 231 1.66 7.96 13.50
CA ARG A 231 1.76 9.02 12.48
C ARG A 231 2.84 8.73 11.44
N PHE A 232 3.01 7.45 11.12
CA PHE A 232 4.01 7.02 10.18
C PHE A 232 3.60 7.48 8.77
N CYS A 233 4.42 8.32 8.15
CA CYS A 233 4.25 8.73 6.76
C CYS A 233 5.22 7.92 5.89
N THR A 234 4.68 7.08 5.00
CA THR A 234 5.43 6.36 3.95
C THR A 234 5.22 6.99 2.59
#